data_AF-A0A7X7QDI3-F1
#
_entry.id   AF-A0A7X7QDI3-F1
#
_cell.length_a   1.000
_cell.length_b   1.000
_cell.length_c   1.000
_cell.angle_alpha   90.00
_cell.angle_beta   90.00
_cell.angle_gamma   90.00
#
_symmetry.space_group_name_H-M   'P 1'
#
loop_
_entity.id
_entity.type
_entity.pdbx_description
1 polymer ?
#
loop_
_entity_poly.entity_id
_entity_poly.type
_entity_poly.pdbx_seq_one_letter_code
_entity_poly.pdbx_strand_id
1 'polypeptide(L)'
;VASGGLAPSDGRIDLGPLAAAAPELAKAADAGERASASVAQIDSGALLPVVAEQVDEVRAQLDEVASALRTGARVSELLPGMLGADGERRYLALFLNSAELRSTGGLVGAMAVITADDGALSMSSTRAGTDLPRLE
;
A
#
# COMPACT_ATOMS: atom_id res chain seq x y z
N VAL A 1 8.49 10.60 11.72
CA VAL A 1 8.08 9.77 10.58
C VAL A 1 9.03 10.06 9.44
N ALA A 2 9.94 9.14 9.12
CA ALA A 2 10.90 9.35 8.04
C ALA A 2 10.13 9.55 6.72
N SER A 3 10.41 10.65 6.04
CA SER A 3 9.94 10.98 4.70
C SER A 3 10.53 9.97 3.70
N GLY A 4 9.99 8.75 3.69
CA GLY A 4 10.44 7.67 2.83
C GLY A 4 10.06 7.95 1.38
N GLY A 5 11.02 8.42 0.59
CA GLY A 5 11.31 8.13 -0.83
C GLY A 5 10.21 8.12 -1.91
N LEU A 6 8.93 8.26 -1.58
CA LEU A 6 7.80 8.10 -2.52
C LEU A 6 7.17 9.43 -2.92
N ALA A 7 7.72 10.55 -2.45
CA ALA A 7 7.30 11.86 -2.89
C ALA A 7 7.68 12.02 -4.37
N PRO A 8 6.73 12.35 -5.27
CA PRO A 8 7.06 12.59 -6.66
C PRO A 8 8.06 13.75 -6.78
N SER A 9 9.15 13.55 -7.54
CA SER A 9 10.00 14.64 -8.02
C SER A 9 9.53 15.01 -9.42
N ASP A 10 9.19 16.27 -9.65
CA ASP A 10 8.72 16.75 -10.96
C ASP A 10 7.54 15.93 -11.55
N GLY A 11 6.64 15.44 -10.67
CA GLY A 11 5.48 14.64 -11.06
C GLY A 11 5.77 13.16 -11.34
N ARG A 12 6.99 12.69 -11.07
CA ARG A 12 7.42 11.30 -11.24
C ARG A 12 7.87 10.67 -9.93
N ILE A 13 7.46 9.43 -9.71
CA ILE A 13 7.98 8.57 -8.65
C ILE A 13 9.08 7.69 -9.26
N ASP A 14 10.27 7.67 -8.66
CA ASP A 14 11.34 6.77 -9.08
C ASP A 14 11.02 5.33 -8.65
N LEU A 15 10.75 4.47 -9.63
CA LEU A 15 10.37 3.08 -9.40
C LEU A 15 11.58 2.16 -9.19
N GLY A 16 12.77 2.60 -9.59
CA GLY A 16 14.00 1.80 -9.55
C GLY A 16 14.33 1.30 -8.14
N PRO A 17 14.39 2.18 -7.12
CA PRO A 17 14.64 1.77 -5.74
C PRO A 17 13.61 0.79 -5.19
N LEU A 18 12.33 0.94 -5.55
CA LEU A 18 11.28 0.00 -5.11
C LEU A 18 11.48 -1.38 -5.73
N ALA A 19 11.65 -1.44 -7.05
CA ALA A 19 11.85 -2.69 -7.76
C ALA A 19 13.13 -3.41 -7.29
N ALA A 20 14.20 -2.67 -7.05
CA ALA A 20 15.46 -3.22 -6.55
C ALA A 20 15.35 -3.74 -5.10
N ALA A 21 14.53 -3.11 -4.26
CA ALA A 21 14.34 -3.52 -2.86
C ALA A 21 13.40 -4.71 -2.70
N ALA A 22 12.54 -5.01 -3.70
CA ALA A 22 11.48 -6.01 -3.58
C ALA A 22 11.98 -7.41 -3.15
N PRO A 23 13.07 -7.97 -3.71
CA PRO A 23 13.54 -9.30 -3.30
C PRO A 23 14.04 -9.34 -1.85
N GLU A 24 14.71 -8.29 -1.38
CA GLU A 24 15.23 -8.22 -0.02
C GLU A 24 14.11 -7.93 1.00
N LEU A 25 13.13 -7.10 0.63
CA LEU A 25 11.94 -6.86 1.45
C LEU A 25 11.09 -8.14 1.61
N ALA A 26 10.95 -8.95 0.55
CA ALA A 26 10.27 -10.23 0.62
C ALA A 26 10.97 -11.19 1.60
N LYS A 27 12.31 -11.34 1.48
CA LYS A 27 13.10 -12.16 2.42
C LYS A 27 12.99 -11.65 3.86
N ALA A 28 13.03 -10.34 4.05
CA ALA A 28 12.90 -9.72 5.37
C ALA A 28 11.50 -9.97 5.95
N ALA A 29 10.44 -9.85 5.15
CA ALA A 29 9.08 -10.17 5.57
C ALA A 29 8.97 -11.64 6.02
N ASP A 30 9.48 -12.59 5.23
CA ASP A 30 9.50 -14.01 5.59
C ASP A 30 10.31 -14.30 6.87
N ALA A 31 11.41 -13.57 7.10
CA ALA A 31 12.20 -13.69 8.32
C ALA A 31 11.45 -13.12 9.54
N GLY A 32 10.81 -11.97 9.38
CA GLY A 32 10.00 -11.34 10.42
C GLY A 32 8.82 -12.21 10.85
N GLU A 33 8.11 -12.81 9.88
CA GLU A 33 7.02 -13.76 10.15
C GLU A 33 7.48 -14.97 10.94
N ARG A 34 8.60 -15.59 10.55
CA ARG A 34 9.16 -16.74 11.28
C ARG A 34 9.58 -16.36 12.69
N ALA A 35 10.15 -15.16 12.88
CA ALA A 35 10.55 -14.68 14.20
C ALA A 35 9.33 -14.42 15.10
N SER A 36 8.32 -13.69 14.60
CA SER A 36 7.05 -13.46 15.31
C SER A 36 6.39 -14.79 15.69
N ALA A 37 6.25 -15.72 14.74
CA ALA A 37 5.66 -17.03 14.98
C ALA A 37 6.43 -17.85 16.04
N SER A 38 7.77 -17.76 16.05
CA SER A 38 8.59 -18.46 17.05
C SER A 38 8.37 -17.91 18.46
N VAL A 39 8.25 -16.59 18.63
CA VAL A 39 8.05 -15.98 19.96
C VAL A 39 6.60 -16.14 20.43
N ALA A 40 5.64 -16.18 19.50
CA ALA A 40 4.24 -16.47 19.79
C ALA A 40 4.02 -17.87 20.38
N GLN A 41 4.93 -18.83 20.13
CA GLN A 41 4.85 -20.18 20.69
C GLN A 41 5.29 -20.29 22.16
N ILE A 42 5.92 -19.26 22.72
CA ILE A 42 6.34 -19.28 24.13
C ILE A 42 5.09 -19.22 25.03
N ASP A 43 4.96 -20.06 26.05
CA ASP A 43 3.86 -19.91 27.01
C ASP A 43 4.27 -18.90 28.09
N SER A 44 3.83 -17.63 27.97
CA SER A 44 4.15 -16.61 28.96
C SER A 44 3.49 -16.85 30.32
N GLY A 45 2.41 -17.65 30.37
CA GLY A 45 1.78 -18.07 31.63
C GLY A 45 2.61 -19.05 32.45
N ALA A 46 3.58 -19.72 31.81
CA ALA A 46 4.52 -20.62 32.46
C ALA A 46 5.80 -19.91 32.95
N LEU A 47 5.94 -18.60 32.72
CA LEU A 47 7.13 -17.82 33.05
C LEU A 47 6.96 -17.06 34.36
N LEU A 48 8.09 -16.69 34.98
CA LEU A 48 8.09 -15.69 36.05
C LEU A 48 7.55 -14.35 35.50
N PRO A 49 6.79 -13.56 36.30
CA PRO A 49 6.17 -12.33 35.81
C PRO A 49 7.12 -11.37 35.09
N VAL A 50 8.33 -11.18 35.63
CA VAL A 50 9.36 -10.31 35.01
C VAL A 50 9.84 -10.80 33.66
N VAL A 51 9.82 -12.12 33.41
CA VAL A 51 10.21 -12.71 32.11
C VAL A 51 9.03 -12.68 31.16
N ALA A 52 7.82 -12.96 31.65
CA ALA A 52 6.58 -12.89 30.86
C ALA A 52 6.40 -11.50 30.24
N GLU A 53 6.59 -10.44 31.03
CA GLU A 53 6.48 -9.05 30.57
C GLU A 53 7.46 -8.75 29.42
N GLN A 54 8.71 -9.20 29.53
CA GLN A 54 9.73 -8.99 28.50
C GLN A 54 9.43 -9.80 27.22
N VAL A 55 8.90 -11.02 27.37
CA VAL A 55 8.46 -11.82 26.22
C VAL A 55 7.29 -11.14 25.51
N ASP A 56 6.33 -10.62 26.25
CA ASP A 56 5.17 -9.92 25.66
C ASP A 56 5.58 -8.61 24.97
N GLU A 57 6.56 -7.89 25.50
CA GLU A 57 7.15 -6.72 24.83
C GLU A 57 7.82 -7.09 23.50
N VAL A 58 8.65 -8.14 23.50
CA VAL A 58 9.34 -8.62 22.29
C VAL A 58 8.32 -9.10 21.25
N ARG A 59 7.23 -9.76 21.66
CA ARG A 59 6.13 -10.13 20.73
C ARG A 59 5.55 -8.92 20.04
N ALA A 60 5.18 -7.89 20.81
CA ALA A 60 4.58 -6.69 20.25
C ALA A 60 5.53 -6.00 19.24
N GLN A 61 6.82 -5.91 19.57
CA GLN A 61 7.83 -5.33 18.69
C GLN A 61 8.03 -6.15 17.41
N LEU A 62 8.11 -7.49 17.53
CA LEU A 62 8.25 -8.37 16.37
C LEU A 62 7.02 -8.33 15.46
N ASP A 63 5.82 -8.27 16.02
CA ASP A 63 4.59 -8.16 15.25
C ASP A 63 4.52 -6.85 14.47
N GLU A 64 4.93 -5.73 15.08
CA GLU A 64 5.03 -4.43 14.42
C GLU A 64 6.04 -4.48 13.26
N VAL A 65 7.25 -5.01 13.50
CA VAL A 65 8.29 -5.14 12.48
C VAL A 65 7.85 -6.06 11.35
N ALA A 66 7.28 -7.23 11.67
CA ALA A 66 6.77 -8.16 10.66
C ALA A 66 5.66 -7.51 9.81
N SER A 67 4.77 -6.72 10.43
CA SER A 67 3.73 -5.97 9.73
C SER A 67 4.28 -4.91 8.77
N ALA A 68 5.29 -4.15 9.22
CA ALA A 68 5.96 -3.17 8.39
C ALA A 68 6.68 -3.82 7.20
N LEU A 69 7.38 -4.93 7.43
CA LEU A 69 8.09 -5.67 6.39
C LEU A 69 7.14 -6.30 5.37
N ARG A 70 6.03 -6.92 5.82
CA ARG A 70 4.95 -7.39 4.94
C ARG A 70 4.42 -6.28 4.04
N THR A 71 4.17 -5.10 4.63
CA THR A 71 3.66 -3.94 3.90
C THR A 71 4.68 -3.47 2.87
N GLY A 72 5.94 -3.33 3.27
CA GLY A 72 7.04 -2.94 2.37
C GLY A 72 7.22 -3.92 1.21
N ALA A 73 7.22 -5.23 1.47
CA ALA A 73 7.29 -6.27 0.45
C ALA A 73 6.15 -6.14 -0.56
N ARG A 74 4.90 -6.03 -0.08
CA ARG A 74 3.72 -5.88 -0.95
C ARG A 74 3.75 -4.60 -1.78
N VAL A 75 4.16 -3.47 -1.19
CA VAL A 75 4.27 -2.19 -1.89
C VAL A 75 5.35 -2.25 -2.97
N SER A 76 6.54 -2.76 -2.63
CA SER A 76 7.65 -2.88 -3.58
C SER A 76 7.35 -3.84 -4.74
N GLU A 77 6.56 -4.88 -4.51
CA GLU A 77 6.12 -5.82 -5.55
C GLU A 77 5.03 -5.23 -6.47
N LEU A 78 4.01 -4.58 -5.89
CA LEU A 78 2.82 -4.18 -6.65
C LEU A 78 2.89 -2.76 -7.22
N LEU A 79 3.48 -1.81 -6.47
CA LEU A 79 3.40 -0.40 -6.81
C LEU A 79 4.06 -0.06 -8.15
N PRO A 80 5.24 -0.59 -8.52
CA PRO A 80 5.84 -0.29 -9.81
C PRO A 80 4.93 -0.60 -11.00
N GLY A 81 4.32 -1.79 -11.03
CA GLY A 81 3.39 -2.19 -12.09
C GLY A 81 2.10 -1.35 -12.12
N MET A 82 1.63 -0.88 -10.96
CA MET A 82 0.53 0.08 -10.87
C MET A 82 0.93 1.47 -11.38
N LEU A 83 2.17 1.86 -11.17
CA LEU A 83 2.70 3.15 -11.64
C LEU A 83 3.22 3.10 -13.09
N GLY A 84 2.99 2.00 -13.79
CA GLY A 84 3.25 1.88 -15.22
C GLY A 84 4.66 1.43 -15.59
N ALA A 85 5.38 0.72 -14.69
CA ALA A 85 6.69 0.13 -15.00
C ALA A 85 6.65 -0.83 -16.21
N ASP A 86 5.53 -1.52 -16.40
CA ASP A 86 5.33 -2.48 -17.52
C ASP A 86 4.49 -1.87 -18.68
N GLY A 87 4.28 -0.56 -18.66
CA GLY A 87 3.49 0.19 -19.63
C GLY A 87 2.34 0.98 -19.01
N GLU A 88 1.77 1.89 -19.79
CA GLU A 88 0.76 2.86 -19.35
C GLU A 88 -0.42 2.22 -18.61
N ARG A 89 -0.76 2.78 -17.44
CA ARG A 89 -1.95 2.46 -16.65
C ARG A 89 -2.88 3.66 -16.61
N ARG A 90 -4.18 3.41 -16.75
CA ARG A 90 -5.23 4.45 -16.65
C ARG A 90 -6.21 4.08 -15.56
N TYR A 91 -6.36 4.99 -14.60
CA TYR A 91 -7.24 4.86 -13.44
C TYR A 91 -8.39 5.85 -13.55
N LEU A 92 -9.62 5.40 -13.33
CA LEU A 92 -10.78 6.27 -13.21
C LEU A 92 -10.96 6.68 -11.75
N ALA A 93 -10.69 7.95 -11.44
CA ALA A 93 -10.95 8.53 -10.14
C ALA A 93 -12.37 9.10 -10.11
N LEU A 94 -13.19 8.61 -9.18
CA LEU A 94 -14.54 9.08 -8.94
C LEU A 94 -14.55 9.93 -7.68
N PHE A 95 -15.02 11.17 -7.79
CA PHE A 95 -15.17 12.08 -6.66
C PHE A 95 -16.62 12.05 -6.21
N LEU A 96 -16.86 11.52 -5.00
CA LEU A 96 -18.19 11.33 -4.45
C LEU A 96 -18.35 12.12 -3.15
N ASN A 97 -19.43 12.88 -3.05
CA ASN A 97 -19.92 13.41 -1.78
C ASN A 97 -20.75 12.32 -1.04
N SER A 98 -20.80 12.39 0.29
CA SER A 98 -21.67 11.54 1.11
C SER A 98 -23.15 11.59 0.72
N ALA A 99 -23.64 12.74 0.23
CA ALA A 99 -25.01 12.88 -0.28
C ALA A 99 -25.25 12.19 -1.63
N GLU A 100 -24.18 11.88 -2.36
CA GLU A 100 -24.22 11.21 -3.66
C GLU A 100 -24.13 9.69 -3.53
N LEU A 101 -23.66 9.17 -2.39
CA LEU A 101 -23.66 7.74 -2.10
C LEU A 101 -25.09 7.20 -2.04
N ARG A 102 -25.45 6.31 -2.96
CA ARG A 102 -26.69 5.52 -2.92
C ARG A 102 -26.35 4.03 -2.98
N SER A 103 -27.28 3.18 -2.55
CA SER A 103 -27.09 1.72 -2.45
C SER A 103 -26.65 1.03 -3.74
N THR A 104 -26.90 1.63 -4.91
CA THR A 104 -26.48 1.15 -6.23
C THR A 104 -25.28 1.91 -6.81
N GLY A 105 -24.48 2.59 -5.99
CA GLY A 105 -23.28 3.33 -6.44
C GLY A 105 -23.45 4.83 -6.60
N GLY A 106 -24.65 5.37 -6.36
CA GLY A 106 -24.84 6.82 -6.30
C GLY A 106 -24.87 7.55 -7.64
N LEU A 107 -24.77 8.89 -7.59
CA LEU A 107 -24.54 9.74 -8.76
C LEU A 107 -23.11 10.25 -8.72
N VAL A 108 -22.27 9.87 -9.68
CA VAL A 108 -20.92 10.43 -9.77
C VAL A 108 -21.01 11.87 -10.27
N GLY A 109 -20.90 12.84 -9.36
CA GLY A 109 -20.92 14.26 -9.71
C GLY A 109 -19.71 14.69 -10.54
N ALA A 110 -18.53 14.13 -10.24
CA ALA A 110 -17.29 14.42 -10.96
C ALA A 110 -16.35 13.20 -11.05
N MET A 111 -15.63 13.12 -12.16
CA MET A 111 -14.62 12.09 -12.42
C MET A 111 -13.39 12.65 -13.12
N ALA A 112 -12.25 11.98 -12.99
CA ALA A 112 -11.04 12.26 -13.76
C ALA A 112 -10.33 10.94 -14.12
N VAL A 113 -9.54 10.96 -15.18
CA VAL A 113 -8.62 9.86 -15.52
C VAL A 113 -7.23 10.22 -15.03
N ILE A 114 -6.64 9.36 -14.21
CA ILE A 114 -5.23 9.42 -13.83
C ILE A 114 -4.47 8.46 -14.75
N THR A 115 -3.45 8.96 -15.41
CA THR A 115 -2.54 8.15 -16.23
C THR A 115 -1.21 8.02 -15.50
N ALA A 116 -0.72 6.79 -15.36
CA ALA A 116 0.59 6.46 -14.84
C ALA A 116 1.43 5.79 -15.94
N ASP A 117 2.61 6.33 -16.21
CA ASP A 117 3.54 5.79 -17.20
C ASP A 117 4.97 5.90 -16.66
N ASP A 118 5.61 4.76 -16.39
CA ASP A 118 6.96 4.68 -15.82
C ASP A 118 7.16 5.59 -14.58
N GLY A 119 6.15 5.62 -13.69
CA GLY A 119 6.17 6.44 -12.48
C GLY A 119 5.74 7.89 -12.67
N ALA A 120 5.60 8.38 -13.90
CA ALA A 120 5.05 9.72 -14.16
C ALA A 120 3.52 9.70 -14.03
N LEU A 121 2.99 10.61 -13.22
CA LEU A 121 1.55 10.73 -12.97
C LEU A 121 0.99 11.98 -13.63
N SER A 122 -0.07 11.82 -14.40
CA SER A 122 -0.87 12.93 -14.94
C SER A 122 -2.34 12.70 -14.69
N MET A 123 -3.11 13.78 -14.63
CA MET A 123 -4.56 13.73 -14.42
C MET A 123 -5.26 14.57 -15.48
N SER A 124 -6.31 14.02 -16.08
CA SER A 124 -7.17 14.77 -16.99
C SER A 124 -7.92 15.88 -16.25
N SER A 125 -8.50 16.82 -17.00
CA SER A 125 -9.53 17.69 -16.44
C SER A 125 -10.67 16.84 -15.87
N THR A 126 -11.30 17.34 -14.81
CA THR A 126 -12.51 16.73 -14.29
C THR A 126 -13.65 16.85 -15.30
N ARG A 127 -14.54 15.87 -15.31
CA ARG A 127 -15.76 15.85 -16.12
C ARG A 127 -16.95 15.48 -15.26
N ALA A 128 -18.14 15.94 -15.64
CA ALA A 128 -19.36 15.52 -14.96
C ALA A 128 -19.65 14.05 -15.30
N GLY A 129 -20.23 13.29 -14.37
CA GLY A 129 -20.64 11.91 -14.67
C GLY A 129 -21.68 11.84 -15.80
N THR A 130 -22.42 12.92 -16.05
CA THR A 130 -23.36 13.06 -17.17
C THR A 130 -22.69 13.19 -18.54
N ASP A 131 -21.37 13.43 -18.59
CA ASP A 131 -20.62 13.57 -19.84
C ASP A 131 -20.21 12.22 -20.44
N LEU A 132 -20.51 11.10 -19.76
CA LEU A 132 -20.22 9.76 -20.27
C LEU A 132 -21.18 9.39 -21.41
N PRO A 133 -20.66 8.88 -22.54
CA PRO A 133 -21.50 8.35 -23.59
C PRO A 133 -22.29 7.14 -23.08
N ARG A 134 -23.51 6.96 -23.57
CA ARG A 134 -24.26 5.72 -23.33
C ARG A 134 -23.51 4.57 -23.99
N LEU A 135 -23.28 3.50 -23.24
CA LEU A 135 -22.81 2.24 -23.80
C LEU A 135 -24.01 1.61 -24.53
N GLU A 136 -23.86 1.38 -25.84
CA GLU A 136 -24.84 0.64 -26.66
C GLU A 136 -24.79 -0.86 -26.39
#